data_AF-A0A1H4KTF4-F1
#
_entry.id   AF-A0A1H4KTF4-F1
#
_cell.length_a   1.000
_cell.length_b   1.000
_cell.length_c   1.000
_cell.angle_alpha   90.00
_cell.angle_beta   90.00
_cell.angle_gamma   90.00
#
_symmetry.space_group_name_H-M   'P 1'
#
loop_
_entity.id
_entity.type
_entity.pdbx_description
1 polymer ?
#
loop_
_entity_poly.entity_id
_entity_poly.type
_entity_poly.pdbx_seq_one_letter_code
_entity_poly.pdbx_strand_id
1 'polypeptide(L)'
;MDPRRRERCSEPVSVFFDPGSGGHFHESIDWWAYDGTMRRPTATTMRGRCSCGWRSATTYPIDWEKARGDEVDEYDTSGPWADWEGHTDEVTARTLPPPEGVAGLLGQLRERLDEVVGEKAARGVEGGRGAGAIVASAGPLATAYVTGDETSMRQAAEALGTTEKAARSCLSHYEYLPR
;
A
#
# COMPACT_ATOMS: atom_id res chain seq x y z
N MET A 1 -24.59 -35.69 3.88
CA MET A 1 -23.16 -35.36 3.70
C MET A 1 -23.07 -34.57 2.40
N ASP A 2 -22.94 -33.24 2.48
CA ASP A 2 -23.08 -32.32 1.33
C ASP A 2 -21.69 -31.96 0.74
N PRO A 3 -21.44 -32.22 -0.55
CA PRO A 3 -20.15 -31.95 -1.19
C PRO A 3 -19.89 -30.46 -1.53
N ARG A 4 -20.75 -29.52 -1.11
CA ARG A 4 -20.54 -28.07 -1.32
C ARG A 4 -19.64 -27.37 -0.29
N ARG A 5 -19.02 -28.10 0.64
CA ARG A 5 -18.08 -27.55 1.65
C ARG A 5 -16.63 -27.41 1.17
N ARG A 6 -16.42 -27.19 -0.12
CA ARG A 6 -15.13 -26.80 -0.73
C ARG A 6 -15.31 -25.47 -1.44
N GLU A 7 -15.49 -24.39 -0.69
CA GLU A 7 -15.57 -23.06 -1.28
C GLU A 7 -14.60 -22.10 -0.60
N ARG A 8 -13.51 -21.85 -1.34
CA ARG A 8 -12.75 -20.60 -1.47
C ARG A 8 -12.09 -20.04 -0.20
N CYS A 9 -10.76 -20.16 -0.16
CA CYS A 9 -9.88 -19.21 0.51
C CYS A 9 -10.04 -17.82 -0.17
N SER A 10 -11.14 -17.12 0.09
CA SER A 10 -11.32 -15.73 -0.34
C SER A 10 -10.69 -14.80 0.70
N GLU A 11 -9.86 -13.86 0.24
CA GLU A 11 -9.34 -12.76 1.07
C GLU A 11 -10.55 -12.06 1.72
N PRO A 12 -10.63 -12.02 3.06
CA PRO A 12 -11.78 -11.47 3.75
C PRO A 12 -11.91 -9.97 3.44
N VAL A 13 -13.16 -9.49 3.46
CA VAL A 13 -13.42 -8.05 3.46
C VAL A 13 -12.76 -7.44 4.68
N SER A 14 -12.32 -6.21 4.53
CA SER A 14 -11.60 -5.44 5.53
C SER A 14 -12.27 -5.43 6.91
N VAL A 15 -11.43 -5.42 7.94
CA VAL A 15 -11.89 -5.36 9.34
C VAL A 15 -12.08 -3.90 9.73
N PHE A 16 -13.26 -3.60 10.25
CA PHE A 16 -13.57 -2.31 10.83
C PHE A 16 -13.20 -2.31 12.32
N PHE A 17 -12.39 -1.33 12.72
CA PHE A 17 -12.14 -1.01 14.12
C PHE A 17 -13.11 0.11 14.53
N ASP A 18 -13.90 -0.14 15.59
CA ASP A 18 -14.71 0.87 16.29
C ASP A 18 -13.94 1.31 17.54
N PRO A 19 -13.25 2.47 17.51
CA PRO A 19 -12.54 2.99 18.67
C PRO A 19 -13.46 3.70 19.68
N GLY A 20 -14.78 3.79 19.45
CA GLY A 20 -15.71 4.52 20.31
C GLY A 20 -15.65 6.04 20.14
N SER A 21 -16.83 6.63 19.91
CA SER A 21 -17.14 8.08 19.92
C SER A 21 -16.46 8.97 18.86
N GLY A 22 -16.21 8.45 17.66
CA GLY A 22 -15.88 9.26 16.48
C GLY A 22 -16.40 8.63 15.19
N GLY A 23 -16.95 9.43 14.27
CA GLY A 23 -17.55 8.96 13.01
C GLY A 23 -16.57 8.41 11.96
N HIS A 24 -15.35 8.06 12.35
CA HIS A 24 -14.31 7.54 11.47
C HIS A 24 -14.01 6.08 11.83
N PHE A 25 -14.48 5.17 10.98
CA PHE A 25 -14.14 3.75 11.07
C PHE A 25 -12.77 3.53 10.45
N HIS A 26 -11.83 2.95 11.20
CA HIS A 26 -10.56 2.51 10.64
C HIS A 26 -10.76 1.15 9.96
N GLU A 27 -10.65 1.15 8.64
CA GLU A 27 -10.59 -0.05 7.82
C GLU A 27 -9.15 -0.54 7.78
N SER A 28 -8.87 -1.72 8.34
CA SER A 28 -7.56 -2.34 8.21
C SER A 28 -7.66 -3.72 7.56
N ILE A 29 -6.66 -3.97 6.73
CA ILE A 29 -6.42 -5.21 6.01
C ILE A 29 -5.16 -5.89 6.53
N ASP A 30 -4.65 -5.43 7.66
CA ASP A 30 -3.45 -5.98 8.28
C ASP A 30 -3.75 -7.39 8.75
N TRP A 31 -2.84 -8.31 8.45
CA TRP A 31 -3.05 -9.75 8.66
C TRP A 31 -3.34 -10.08 10.14
N TRP A 32 -2.74 -9.34 11.08
CA TRP A 32 -2.93 -9.51 12.51
C TRP A 32 -4.35 -9.17 12.98
N ALA A 33 -5.11 -8.38 12.20
CA ALA A 33 -6.50 -8.06 12.52
C ALA A 33 -7.46 -9.26 12.34
N TYR A 34 -7.00 -10.35 11.72
CA TYR A 34 -7.77 -11.55 11.39
C TYR A 34 -7.37 -12.75 12.26
N ASP A 35 -7.32 -12.59 13.57
CA ASP A 35 -6.88 -13.60 14.54
C ASP A 35 -8.00 -14.50 15.11
N GLY A 36 -9.25 -14.24 14.69
CA GLY A 36 -10.46 -14.90 15.20
C GLY A 36 -11.13 -14.20 16.39
N THR A 37 -10.54 -13.15 16.96
CA THR A 37 -11.14 -12.39 18.06
C THR A 37 -12.29 -11.52 17.58
N MET A 38 -13.19 -11.13 18.49
CA MET A 38 -14.34 -10.27 18.18
C MET A 38 -15.21 -10.75 16.98
N ARG A 39 -15.36 -12.07 16.80
CA ARG A 39 -16.10 -12.70 15.68
C ARG A 39 -15.51 -12.40 14.28
N ARG A 40 -14.24 -12.02 14.22
CA ARG A 40 -13.53 -11.80 12.96
C ARG A 40 -13.11 -13.15 12.34
N PRO A 41 -12.92 -13.23 11.01
CA PRO A 41 -12.32 -14.40 10.39
C PRO A 41 -10.91 -14.65 10.93
N THR A 42 -10.49 -15.92 10.98
CA THR A 42 -9.09 -16.29 11.26
C THR A 42 -8.36 -16.51 9.94
N ALA A 43 -7.38 -15.66 9.62
CA ALA A 43 -6.58 -15.82 8.41
C ALA A 43 -5.63 -17.01 8.54
N THR A 44 -5.55 -17.87 7.52
CA THR A 44 -4.63 -19.02 7.51
C THR A 44 -3.34 -18.73 6.75
N THR A 45 -3.35 -17.71 5.90
CA THR A 45 -2.22 -17.29 5.07
C THR A 45 -2.23 -15.78 4.87
N MET A 46 -1.06 -15.19 4.65
CA MET A 46 -0.86 -13.81 4.19
C MET A 46 -0.20 -13.77 2.81
N ARG A 47 -0.26 -12.63 2.13
CA ARG A 47 0.41 -12.40 0.83
C ARG A 47 0.69 -10.91 0.63
N GLY A 48 1.68 -10.60 -0.21
CA GLY A 48 1.96 -9.22 -0.62
C GLY A 48 0.77 -8.58 -1.33
N ARG A 49 0.54 -7.29 -1.06
CA ARG A 49 -0.52 -6.47 -1.66
C ARG A 49 0.03 -5.09 -1.96
N CYS A 50 -0.30 -4.56 -3.14
CA CYS A 50 -0.02 -3.17 -3.48
C CYS A 50 -1.33 -2.36 -3.63
N SER A 51 -1.26 -1.05 -3.37
CA SER A 51 -2.36 -0.10 -3.53
C SER A 51 -2.89 -0.04 -4.97
N CYS A 52 -2.07 -0.38 -5.96
CA CYS A 52 -2.48 -0.50 -7.36
C CYS A 52 -3.46 -1.66 -7.64
N GLY A 53 -3.73 -2.51 -6.64
CA GLY A 53 -4.63 -3.66 -6.74
C GLY A 53 -3.92 -5.00 -6.96
N TRP A 54 -2.60 -5.00 -7.17
CA TRP A 54 -1.81 -6.23 -7.28
C TRP A 54 -1.85 -7.07 -5.99
N ARG A 55 -1.73 -8.39 -6.17
CA ARG A 55 -1.61 -9.40 -5.12
C ARG A 55 -0.57 -10.42 -5.53
N SER A 56 0.31 -10.79 -4.61
CA SER A 56 1.24 -11.90 -4.86
C SER A 56 0.45 -13.18 -5.13
N ALA A 57 0.96 -13.98 -6.07
CA ALA A 57 0.47 -15.33 -6.31
C ALA A 57 0.88 -16.29 -5.18
N THR A 58 2.02 -16.00 -4.54
CA THR A 58 2.53 -16.75 -3.40
C THR A 58 1.74 -16.38 -2.15
N THR A 59 1.37 -17.39 -1.36
CA THR A 59 0.78 -17.22 -0.04
C THR A 59 1.69 -17.82 1.01
N TYR A 60 1.79 -17.15 2.15
CA TYR A 60 2.67 -17.51 3.26
C TYR A 60 1.80 -17.93 4.44
N PRO A 61 2.02 -19.12 5.03
CA PRO A 61 1.20 -19.60 6.14
C PRO A 61 1.36 -18.72 7.37
N ILE A 62 0.25 -18.51 8.10
CA ILE A 62 0.26 -17.81 9.39
C ILE A 62 0.30 -18.84 10.52
N ASP A 63 1.37 -18.81 11.28
CA ASP A 63 1.53 -19.50 12.56
C ASP A 63 0.98 -18.62 13.70
N TRP A 64 -0.28 -18.87 14.08
CA TRP A 64 -0.94 -18.12 15.16
C TRP A 64 -0.42 -18.44 16.56
N GLU A 65 0.32 -19.53 16.74
CA GLU A 65 0.96 -19.79 18.04
C GLU A 65 2.10 -18.79 18.25
N LYS A 66 2.84 -18.46 17.18
CA LYS A 66 3.86 -17.41 17.19
C LYS A 66 3.27 -16.00 17.16
N ALA A 67 2.23 -15.78 16.36
CA ALA A 67 1.67 -14.44 16.14
C ALA A 67 0.84 -13.87 17.31
N ARG A 68 0.53 -14.66 18.34
CA ARG A 68 -0.27 -14.21 19.51
C ARG A 68 0.57 -13.76 20.70
N GLY A 69 1.90 -13.76 20.59
CA GLY A 69 2.79 -13.20 21.61
C GLY A 69 2.75 -11.68 21.68
N ASP A 70 3.45 -11.10 22.65
CA ASP A 70 3.56 -9.65 22.85
C ASP A 70 4.34 -8.93 21.72
N GLU A 71 4.90 -9.69 20.78
CA GLU A 71 5.81 -9.23 19.72
C GLU A 71 5.21 -9.48 18.32
N VAL A 72 3.93 -9.13 18.11
CA VAL A 72 3.28 -9.22 16.77
C VAL A 72 4.09 -8.50 15.70
N ASP A 73 4.75 -7.40 16.07
CA ASP A 73 5.62 -6.60 15.20
C ASP A 73 6.92 -7.32 14.82
N GLU A 74 7.31 -8.38 15.53
CA GLU A 74 8.50 -9.21 15.24
C GLU A 74 8.16 -10.45 14.41
N TYR A 75 6.88 -10.65 14.04
CA TYR A 75 6.45 -11.75 13.21
C TYR A 75 7.12 -11.67 11.83
N ASP A 76 7.68 -12.79 11.36
CA ASP A 76 8.37 -12.85 10.08
C ASP A 76 7.41 -12.58 8.91
N THR A 77 7.53 -11.39 8.34
CA THR A 77 6.80 -10.93 7.16
C THR A 77 7.72 -10.75 5.94
N SER A 78 8.95 -11.26 6.01
CA SER A 78 9.98 -11.06 4.99
C SER A 78 9.57 -11.57 3.60
N GLY A 79 8.86 -12.70 3.53
CA GLY A 79 8.37 -13.26 2.26
C GLY A 79 7.36 -12.35 1.54
N PRO A 80 6.20 -12.03 2.15
CA PRO A 80 5.25 -11.07 1.60
C PRO A 80 5.86 -9.70 1.29
N TRP A 81 6.83 -9.25 2.11
CA TRP A 81 7.55 -8.00 1.91
C TRP A 81 8.43 -8.04 0.65
N ALA A 82 9.25 -9.08 0.48
CA ALA A 82 10.09 -9.26 -0.70
C ALA A 82 9.28 -9.34 -2.00
N ASP A 83 8.13 -10.03 -1.97
CA ASP A 83 7.20 -10.07 -3.11
C ASP A 83 6.68 -8.65 -3.45
N TRP A 84 6.37 -7.85 -2.44
CA TRP A 84 5.91 -6.46 -2.62
C TRP A 84 7.03 -5.53 -3.12
N GLU A 85 8.25 -5.67 -2.62
CA GLU A 85 9.42 -4.94 -3.11
C GLU A 85 9.67 -5.25 -4.59
N GLY A 86 9.72 -6.52 -4.97
CA GLY A 86 9.91 -6.93 -6.36
C GLY A 86 8.82 -6.39 -7.29
N HIS A 87 7.56 -6.38 -6.84
CA HIS A 87 6.47 -5.74 -7.59
C HIS A 87 6.66 -4.23 -7.74
N THR A 88 7.13 -3.54 -6.70
CA THR A 88 7.36 -2.09 -6.72
C THR A 88 8.51 -1.72 -7.67
N ASP A 89 9.54 -2.56 -7.75
CA ASP A 89 10.62 -2.42 -8.74
C ASP A 89 10.10 -2.62 -10.17
N GLU A 90 9.25 -3.64 -10.40
CA GLU A 90 8.61 -3.86 -11.70
C GLU A 90 7.73 -2.69 -12.15
N VAL A 91 6.95 -2.11 -11.23
CA VAL A 91 6.12 -0.93 -11.51
C VAL A 91 7.01 0.26 -11.87
N THR A 92 8.05 0.50 -11.08
CA THR A 92 9.03 1.57 -11.32
C THR A 92 9.69 1.43 -12.70
N ALA A 93 10.04 0.21 -13.11
CA ALA A 93 10.64 -0.05 -14.41
C ALA A 93 9.68 0.18 -15.60
N ARG A 94 8.35 0.15 -15.37
CA ARG A 94 7.30 0.34 -16.40
C ARG A 94 6.75 1.77 -16.46
N THR A 95 6.92 2.55 -15.40
CA THR A 95 6.52 3.96 -15.38
C THR A 95 7.43 4.81 -16.26
N LEU A 96 6.88 5.85 -16.89
CA LEU A 96 7.72 6.81 -17.59
C LEU A 96 8.74 7.38 -16.60
N PRO A 97 10.03 7.44 -16.97
CA PRO A 97 11.03 8.01 -16.09
C PRO A 97 10.64 9.45 -15.77
N PRO A 98 10.72 9.88 -14.51
CA PRO A 98 10.44 11.26 -14.18
C PRO A 98 11.46 12.17 -14.91
N PRO A 99 11.15 13.46 -15.07
CA PRO A 99 12.04 14.40 -15.75
C PRO A 99 13.47 14.33 -15.23
N GLU A 100 14.44 14.57 -16.11
CA GLU A 100 15.86 14.53 -15.78
C GLU A 100 16.15 15.38 -14.54
N GLY A 101 16.88 14.82 -13.57
CA GLY A 101 17.13 15.44 -12.26
C GLY A 101 16.13 15.05 -11.17
N VAL A 102 14.84 14.85 -11.48
CA VAL A 102 13.83 14.44 -10.48
C VAL A 102 14.09 13.00 -10.01
N ALA A 103 14.42 12.09 -10.94
CA ALA A 103 14.81 10.71 -10.60
C ALA A 103 15.96 10.68 -9.58
N GLY A 104 17.00 11.51 -9.81
CA GLY A 104 18.17 11.59 -8.94
C GLY A 104 17.84 12.17 -7.56
N LEU A 105 16.98 13.19 -7.49
CA LEU A 105 16.54 13.77 -6.22
C LEU A 105 15.71 12.79 -5.40
N LEU A 106 14.80 12.05 -6.03
CA LEU A 106 14.01 11.01 -5.35
C LEU A 106 14.89 9.87 -4.87
N GLY A 107 15.87 9.44 -5.67
CA GLY A 107 16.86 8.44 -5.26
C GLY A 107 17.66 8.87 -4.03
N GLN A 108 18.22 10.09 -4.05
CA GLN A 108 18.96 10.64 -2.90
C GLN A 108 18.09 10.83 -1.66
N LEU A 109 16.81 11.19 -1.82
CA LEU A 109 15.89 11.32 -0.70
C LEU A 109 15.63 9.95 -0.06
N ARG A 110 15.40 8.91 -0.87
CA ARG A 110 15.23 7.55 -0.38
C ARG A 110 16.45 7.06 0.41
N GLU A 111 17.64 7.17 -0.18
CA GLU A 111 18.89 6.75 0.49
C GLU A 111 19.07 7.43 1.85
N ARG A 112 18.84 8.76 1.92
CA ARG A 112 18.93 9.51 3.18
C ARG A 112 17.85 9.11 4.19
N LEU A 113 16.62 8.85 3.74
CA LEU A 113 15.56 8.40 4.63
C LEU A 113 15.86 7.01 5.19
N ASP A 114 16.39 6.09 4.38
CA ASP A 114 16.76 4.74 4.81
C ASP A 114 17.88 4.78 5.85
N GLU A 115 18.92 5.60 5.62
CA GLU A 115 19.99 5.85 6.60
C GLU A 115 19.43 6.40 7.92
N VAL A 116 18.55 7.41 7.85
CA VAL A 116 17.96 8.04 9.03
C VAL A 116 17.02 7.11 9.79
N VAL A 117 16.27 6.25 9.10
CA VAL A 117 15.42 5.24 9.74
C VAL A 117 16.27 4.22 10.50
N GLY A 118 17.41 3.80 9.92
CA GLY A 118 18.37 2.90 10.57
C GLY A 118 18.97 3.47 11.86
N GLU A 119 19.11 4.80 11.96
CA GLU A 119 19.67 5.46 13.16
C GLU A 119 18.61 5.96 14.14
N LYS A 120 17.54 6.60 13.65
CA LYS A 120 16.51 7.32 14.42
C LYS A 120 15.16 7.32 13.69
N ALA A 121 14.37 6.27 13.90
CA ALA A 121 13.04 6.09 13.29
C ALA A 121 12.13 7.34 13.32
N ALA A 122 12.09 8.08 14.44
CA ALA A 122 11.28 9.30 14.56
C ALA A 122 11.68 10.42 13.57
N ARG A 123 12.97 10.53 13.21
CA ARG A 123 13.46 11.48 12.20
C ARG A 123 13.14 11.01 10.79
N GLY A 124 13.09 9.70 10.56
CA GLY A 124 12.59 9.13 9.30
C GLY A 124 11.13 9.51 9.06
N VAL A 125 10.29 9.43 10.11
CA VAL A 125 8.89 9.89 10.04
C VAL A 125 8.78 11.39 9.73
N GLU A 126 9.62 12.23 10.34
CA GLU A 126 9.67 13.67 10.04
C GLU A 126 10.03 13.94 8.57
N GLY A 127 11.07 13.28 8.04
CA GLY A 127 11.46 13.40 6.64
C GLY A 127 10.37 12.91 5.68
N GLY A 128 9.72 11.79 6.00
CA GLY A 128 8.57 11.28 5.24
C GLY A 128 7.39 12.25 5.23
N ARG A 129 7.09 12.91 6.35
CA ARG A 129 6.07 13.98 6.41
C ARG A 129 6.42 15.17 5.52
N GLY A 130 7.69 15.58 5.48
CA GLY A 130 8.17 16.63 4.59
C GLY A 130 7.98 16.27 3.11
N ALA A 131 8.34 15.05 2.72
CA ALA A 131 8.09 14.55 1.37
C ALA A 131 6.58 14.50 1.05
N GLY A 132 5.77 14.04 2.00
CA GLY A 132 4.31 14.04 1.90
C GLY A 132 3.71 15.42 1.69
N ALA A 133 4.24 16.45 2.38
CA ALA A 133 3.79 17.84 2.19
C ALA A 133 4.10 18.38 0.79
N ILE A 134 5.27 18.06 0.22
CA ILE A 134 5.60 18.40 -1.18
C ILE A 134 4.59 17.76 -2.13
N VAL A 135 4.33 16.47 -1.95
CA VAL A 135 3.36 15.72 -2.76
C VAL A 135 1.94 16.27 -2.62
N ALA A 136 1.50 16.61 -1.40
CA ALA A 136 0.19 17.19 -1.14
C ALA A 136 0.03 18.57 -1.80
N SER A 137 1.12 19.35 -1.92
CA SER A 137 1.09 20.64 -2.61
C SER A 137 1.08 20.52 -4.14
N ALA A 138 1.86 19.58 -4.71
CA ALA A 138 2.03 19.44 -6.15
C ALA A 138 0.97 18.53 -6.80
N GLY A 139 0.50 17.52 -6.07
CA GLY A 139 -0.42 16.47 -6.55
C GLY A 139 -1.73 17.00 -7.10
N PRO A 140 -2.50 17.81 -6.34
CA PRO A 140 -3.77 18.36 -6.83
C PRO A 140 -3.61 19.20 -8.10
N LEU A 141 -2.51 19.97 -8.22
CA LEU A 141 -2.21 20.76 -9.41
C LEU A 141 -1.91 19.87 -10.62
N ALA A 142 -1.05 18.86 -10.46
CA ALA A 142 -0.73 17.91 -11.53
C ALA A 142 -1.98 17.14 -12.00
N THR A 143 -2.81 16.68 -11.05
CA THR A 143 -4.08 16.01 -11.37
C THR A 143 -5.01 16.94 -12.15
N ALA A 144 -5.15 18.21 -11.75
CA ALA A 144 -6.01 19.16 -12.45
C ALA A 144 -5.57 19.39 -13.91
N TYR A 145 -4.27 19.36 -14.21
CA TYR A 145 -3.80 19.41 -15.59
C TYR A 145 -4.14 18.13 -16.36
N VAL A 146 -3.93 16.95 -15.77
CA VAL A 146 -4.26 15.66 -16.42
C VAL A 146 -5.76 15.51 -16.67
N THR A 147 -6.61 15.96 -15.75
CA THR A 147 -8.07 15.86 -15.87
C THR A 147 -8.69 17.01 -16.66
N GLY A 148 -8.03 18.16 -16.73
CA GLY A 148 -8.45 19.33 -17.50
C GLY A 148 -8.04 19.29 -18.97
N ASP A 149 -6.96 18.59 -19.31
CA ASP A 149 -6.54 18.35 -20.70
C ASP A 149 -7.36 17.23 -21.37
N GLU A 150 -7.29 17.13 -22.71
CA GLU A 150 -7.83 15.99 -23.48
C GLU A 150 -7.03 14.68 -23.27
N THR A 151 -6.32 14.54 -22.14
CA THR A 151 -5.57 13.33 -21.80
C THR A 151 -6.55 12.21 -21.47
N SER A 152 -6.62 11.21 -22.33
CA SER A 152 -7.47 10.04 -22.06
C SER A 152 -6.93 9.24 -20.87
N MET A 153 -7.83 8.56 -20.15
CA MET A 153 -7.45 7.67 -19.04
C MET A 153 -6.45 6.58 -19.46
N ARG A 154 -6.49 6.14 -20.73
CA ARG A 154 -5.52 5.21 -21.30
C ARG A 154 -4.11 5.81 -21.33
N GLN A 155 -3.97 7.05 -21.80
CA GLN A 155 -2.68 7.75 -21.83
C GLN A 155 -2.15 8.02 -20.41
N ALA A 156 -3.03 8.38 -19.47
CA ALA A 156 -2.66 8.51 -18.06
C ALA A 156 -2.17 7.17 -17.48
N ALA A 157 -2.85 6.07 -17.80
CA ALA A 157 -2.46 4.73 -17.36
C ALA A 157 -1.12 4.27 -17.95
N GLU A 158 -0.88 4.54 -19.24
CA GLU A 158 0.40 4.29 -19.91
C GLU A 158 1.53 5.11 -19.26
N ALA A 159 1.32 6.40 -19.01
CA ALA A 159 2.32 7.26 -18.36
C ALA A 159 2.67 6.79 -16.94
N LEU A 160 1.66 6.35 -16.19
CA LEU A 160 1.79 5.83 -14.83
C LEU A 160 2.18 4.34 -14.78
N GLY A 161 2.42 3.68 -15.91
CA GLY A 161 2.78 2.26 -15.97
C GLY A 161 1.76 1.33 -15.32
N THR A 162 0.47 1.68 -15.37
CA THR A 162 -0.61 1.00 -14.61
C THR A 162 -1.86 0.73 -15.46
N THR A 163 -2.91 0.17 -14.85
CA THR A 163 -4.22 -0.03 -15.52
C THR A 163 -5.08 1.23 -15.44
N GLU A 164 -6.03 1.44 -16.36
CA GLU A 164 -6.92 2.61 -16.31
C GLU A 164 -7.70 2.73 -14.99
N LYS A 165 -8.10 1.61 -14.39
CA LYS A 165 -8.78 1.60 -13.09
C LYS A 165 -7.85 2.10 -11.97
N ALA A 166 -6.61 1.63 -11.96
CA ALA A 166 -5.61 2.05 -10.98
C ALA A 166 -5.16 3.50 -11.20
N ALA A 167 -5.02 3.94 -12.46
CA ALA A 167 -4.75 5.33 -12.80
C ALA A 167 -5.86 6.26 -12.30
N ARG A 168 -7.14 5.87 -12.49
CA ARG A 168 -8.28 6.64 -11.96
C ARG A 168 -8.23 6.74 -10.44
N SER A 169 -7.99 5.63 -9.76
CA SER A 169 -7.84 5.61 -8.30
C SER A 169 -6.67 6.49 -7.82
N CYS A 170 -5.57 6.47 -8.55
CA CYS A 170 -4.37 7.26 -8.27
C CYS A 170 -4.64 8.77 -8.42
N LEU A 171 -5.24 9.18 -9.54
CA LEU A 171 -5.61 10.58 -9.78
C LEU A 171 -6.61 11.10 -8.74
N SER A 172 -7.65 10.31 -8.42
CA SER A 172 -8.61 10.67 -7.37
C SER A 172 -7.95 10.78 -6.00
N HIS A 173 -6.95 9.96 -5.68
CA HIS A 173 -6.22 10.09 -4.43
C HIS A 173 -5.50 11.44 -4.34
N TYR A 174 -4.78 11.84 -5.39
CA TYR A 174 -4.07 13.13 -5.44
C TYR A 174 -5.00 14.34 -5.48
N GLU A 175 -6.18 14.21 -6.07
CA GLU A 175 -7.20 15.26 -6.08
C GLU A 175 -7.69 15.60 -4.67
N TYR A 176 -7.82 14.59 -3.80
CA TYR A 176 -8.35 14.73 -2.44
C TYR A 176 -7.28 14.73 -1.34
N LEU A 177 -6.00 14.89 -1.69
CA LEU A 177 -4.97 15.08 -0.66
C LEU A 177 -5.27 16.37 0.13
N PRO A 178 -5.23 16.32 1.47
CA PRO A 178 -5.42 17.50 2.30
C PRO A 178 -4.32 18.52 2.00
N ARG A 179 -4.72 19.76 1.71
CA ARG A 179 -3.82 20.90 1.50
C ARG A 179 -3.21 21.40 2.80
#